data_AF-A0A353FE10-F1
#
_entry.id   AF-A0A353FE10-F1
#
_cell.length_a   1.000
_cell.length_b   1.000
_cell.length_c   1.000
_cell.angle_alpha   90.00
_cell.angle_beta   90.00
_cell.angle_gamma   90.00
#
_symmetry.space_group_name_H-M   'P 1'
#
loop_
_entity.id
_entity.type
_entity.pdbx_description
1 polymer ?
#
loop_
_entity_poly.entity_id
_entity_poly.type
_entity_poly.pdbx_seq_one_letter_code
_entity_poly.pdbx_strand_id
1 'polypeptide(L)'
;MNFEHRLKSEEFGAIQGANEQYLVVPTDHPSFEGEKFEKLPNSYRNMTYDHIQQIAMDYDPLPFWEIIRGMMSTGDGEVLRFILKYNVPLHKFIRFELAARGYDADHRWCGFESARKIWLR
;
A
#
# COMPACT_ATOMS: atom_id res chain seq x y z
N MET A 1 6.38 9.92 6.46
CA MET A 1 5.33 9.95 5.42
C MET A 1 4.10 10.62 6.02
N ASN A 2 3.86 11.90 5.71
CA ASN A 2 2.71 12.63 6.23
C ASN A 2 1.55 12.47 5.23
N PHE A 3 0.48 11.79 5.63
CA PHE A 3 -0.70 11.54 4.80
C PHE A 3 -1.67 12.74 4.79
N GLU A 4 -1.14 13.95 4.77
CA GLU A 4 -1.91 15.21 4.90
C GLU A 4 -2.96 15.39 3.79
N HIS A 5 -2.70 14.82 2.62
CA HIS A 5 -3.60 14.90 1.46
C HIS A 5 -4.52 13.70 1.31
N ARG A 6 -4.47 12.68 2.19
CA ARG A 6 -5.27 11.44 2.04
C ARG A 6 -6.77 11.67 1.93
N LEU A 7 -7.27 12.71 2.60
CA LEU A 7 -8.68 13.05 2.70
C LEU A 7 -9.14 14.04 1.64
N LYS A 8 -8.18 14.63 0.94
CA LYS A 8 -8.43 15.52 -0.16
C LYS A 8 -8.33 14.64 -1.40
N SER A 9 -9.36 14.62 -2.24
CA SER A 9 -9.32 13.90 -3.52
C SER A 9 -8.38 14.58 -4.53
N GLU A 10 -7.23 15.05 -4.04
CA GLU A 10 -6.18 15.73 -4.77
C GLU A 10 -5.28 14.66 -5.39
N GLU A 11 -5.08 14.74 -6.69
CA GLU A 11 -4.15 13.88 -7.41
C GLU A 11 -2.78 14.57 -7.44
N PHE A 12 -1.73 13.78 -7.22
CA PHE A 12 -0.35 14.24 -7.28
C PHE A 12 0.43 13.38 -8.27
N GLY A 13 1.32 14.01 -9.03
CA GLY A 13 2.33 13.32 -9.82
C GLY A 13 3.73 13.55 -9.25
N ALA A 14 4.68 12.72 -9.67
CA ALA A 14 6.10 12.93 -9.42
C ALA A 14 6.79 13.34 -10.73
N ILE A 15 7.60 14.40 -10.68
CA ILE A 15 8.40 14.89 -11.80
C ILE A 15 9.88 14.67 -11.46
N GLN A 16 10.63 14.03 -12.36
CA GLN A 16 12.06 13.87 -12.18
C GLN A 16 12.79 15.15 -12.62
N GLY A 17 13.50 15.79 -11.70
CA GLY A 17 14.38 16.93 -12.00
C GLY A 17 15.73 16.49 -12.55
N ALA A 18 16.49 17.45 -13.10
CA ALA A 18 17.79 17.22 -13.75
C ALA A 18 18.88 16.58 -12.85
N ASN A 19 18.68 16.59 -11.53
CA ASN A 19 19.61 16.05 -10.54
C ASN A 19 19.16 14.70 -9.95
N GLU A 20 18.31 13.95 -10.68
CA GLU A 20 17.71 12.69 -10.22
C GLU A 20 16.80 12.83 -8.97
N GLN A 21 16.47 14.05 -8.58
CA GLN A 21 15.53 14.34 -7.49
C GLN A 21 14.10 14.39 -8.02
N TYR A 22 13.17 13.78 -7.29
CA TYR A 22 11.76 13.81 -7.64
C TYR A 22 11.04 14.93 -6.89
N LEU A 23 10.24 15.71 -7.64
CA LEU A 23 9.31 16.69 -7.09
C LEU A 23 7.89 16.11 -7.14
N VAL A 24 7.21 16.05 -6.00
CA VAL A 24 5.78 15.68 -5.96
C VAL A 24 4.95 16.94 -6.03
N VAL A 25 4.11 17.06 -7.05
CA VAL A 25 3.27 18.25 -7.31
C VAL A 25 1.85 17.86 -7.72
N PRO A 26 0.85 18.71 -7.45
CA PRO A 26 -0.52 18.52 -7.93
C PRO A 26 -0.59 18.32 -9.45
N THR A 27 -1.50 17.47 -9.93
CA THR A 27 -1.60 17.14 -11.36
C THR A 27 -2.04 18.30 -12.27
N ASP A 28 -2.56 19.39 -11.69
CA ASP A 28 -2.90 20.64 -12.38
C ASP A 28 -1.69 21.60 -12.52
N HIS A 29 -0.51 21.21 -12.04
CA HIS A 29 0.72 21.99 -12.20
C HIS A 29 1.16 22.06 -13.68
N PRO A 30 1.57 23.24 -14.21
CA PRO A 30 1.92 23.41 -15.63
C PRO A 30 3.02 22.46 -16.12
N SER A 31 3.89 22.00 -15.23
CA SER A 31 4.95 21.04 -15.54
C SER A 31 4.44 19.64 -15.93
N PHE A 32 3.14 19.36 -15.84
CA PHE A 32 2.52 18.12 -16.31
C PHE A 32 1.85 18.22 -17.69
N GLU A 33 1.92 19.37 -18.38
CA GLU A 33 1.37 19.47 -19.75
C GLU A 33 2.04 18.47 -20.70
N GLY A 34 1.29 17.44 -21.10
CA GLY A 34 1.74 16.41 -22.06
C GLY A 34 2.32 15.13 -21.44
N GLU A 35 2.45 15.07 -20.12
CA GLU A 35 3.03 13.91 -19.42
C GLU A 35 2.00 12.79 -19.16
N LYS A 36 2.45 11.53 -19.19
CA LYS A 36 1.63 10.36 -18.86
C LYS A 36 1.99 9.87 -17.46
N PHE A 37 1.06 10.01 -16.53
CA PHE A 37 1.22 9.51 -15.18
C PHE A 37 1.28 7.97 -15.15
N GLU A 38 2.23 7.43 -14.40
CA GLU A 38 2.20 6.06 -13.90
C GLU A 38 1.01 5.93 -12.94
N LYS A 39 -0.10 5.36 -13.42
CA LYS A 39 -1.26 5.08 -12.59
C LYS A 39 -0.97 3.84 -11.75
N LEU A 40 -1.10 3.97 -10.43
CA LEU A 40 -1.12 2.80 -9.56
C LEU A 40 -2.17 1.80 -10.09
N PRO A 41 -1.84 0.50 -10.16
CA PRO A 41 -2.78 -0.47 -10.68
C PRO A 41 -4.00 -0.55 -9.75
N ASN A 42 -5.18 -0.60 -10.34
CA ASN A 42 -6.44 -0.77 -9.59
C ASN A 42 -6.48 -2.08 -8.78
N SER A 43 -5.59 -3.04 -9.08
CA SER A 43 -5.47 -4.29 -8.36
C SER A 43 -4.09 -4.93 -8.55
N TYR A 44 -3.57 -5.54 -7.50
CA TYR A 44 -2.37 -6.38 -7.52
C TYR A 44 -2.68 -7.88 -7.63
N ARG A 45 -3.93 -8.26 -7.92
CA ARG A 45 -4.37 -9.68 -7.94
C ARG A 45 -3.54 -10.56 -8.89
N ASN A 46 -3.00 -9.99 -9.96
CA ASN A 46 -2.22 -10.68 -10.98
C ASN A 46 -0.71 -10.39 -10.86
N MET A 47 -0.23 -9.94 -9.69
CA MET A 47 1.20 -9.71 -9.46
C MET A 47 1.98 -11.04 -9.60
N THR A 48 3.00 -11.05 -10.46
CA THR A 48 3.85 -12.22 -10.72
C THR A 48 5.04 -12.27 -9.76
N TYR A 49 5.75 -13.40 -9.73
CA TYR A 49 7.00 -13.50 -8.97
C TYR A 49 8.08 -12.53 -9.50
N ASP A 50 8.11 -12.25 -10.80
CA ASP A 50 9.03 -11.28 -11.39
C ASP A 50 8.77 -9.86 -10.84
N HIS A 51 7.50 -9.45 -10.72
CA HIS A 51 7.17 -8.17 -10.09
C HIS A 51 7.63 -8.11 -8.63
N ILE A 52 7.45 -9.19 -7.86
CA ILE A 52 7.91 -9.27 -6.47
C ILE A 52 9.44 -9.19 -6.41
N GLN A 53 10.14 -9.86 -7.32
CA GLN A 53 11.59 -9.82 -7.41
C GLN A 53 12.09 -8.41 -7.75
N GLN A 54 11.44 -7.70 -8.67
CA GLN A 54 11.78 -6.31 -8.99
C GLN A 54 11.65 -5.40 -7.76
N ILE A 55 10.54 -5.50 -7.01
CA ILE A 55 10.35 -4.79 -5.74
C ILE A 55 11.43 -5.20 -4.72
N ALA A 56 11.90 -6.45 -4.77
CA ALA A 56 12.92 -6.96 -3.87
C ALA A 56 14.33 -6.43 -4.15
N MET A 57 14.62 -6.20 -5.43
CA MET A 57 15.90 -5.72 -5.95
C MET A 57 15.99 -4.19 -6.03
N ASP A 58 14.86 -3.50 -5.87
CA ASP A 58 14.83 -2.04 -5.81
C ASP A 58 15.72 -1.54 -4.67
N TYR A 59 16.55 -0.54 -4.97
CA TYR A 59 17.44 0.09 -4.01
C TYR A 59 16.67 0.98 -3.03
N ASP A 60 15.56 1.58 -3.46
CA ASP A 60 14.69 2.45 -2.66
C ASP A 60 13.20 2.10 -2.87
N PRO A 61 12.76 0.91 -2.41
CA PRO A 61 11.40 0.46 -2.61
C PRO A 61 10.40 1.35 -1.85
N LEU A 62 9.18 1.49 -2.39
CA LEU A 62 8.11 2.21 -1.68
C LEU A 62 7.93 1.63 -0.26
N PRO A 63 7.86 2.45 0.81
CA PRO A 63 7.99 1.94 2.17
C PRO A 63 6.94 0.89 2.59
N PHE A 64 5.74 0.93 2.01
CA PHE A 64 4.74 -0.09 2.29
C PHE A 64 5.11 -1.47 1.71
N TRP A 65 5.84 -1.52 0.60
CA TRP A 65 6.37 -2.77 0.05
C TRP A 65 7.47 -3.35 0.92
N GLU A 66 8.36 -2.49 1.42
CA GLU A 66 9.38 -2.90 2.39
C GLU A 66 8.75 -3.51 3.64
N ILE A 67 7.73 -2.86 4.20
CA ILE A 67 6.99 -3.36 5.38
C ILE A 67 6.33 -4.71 5.07
N ILE A 68 5.59 -4.84 3.95
CA ILE A 68 4.92 -6.09 3.56
C ILE A 68 5.94 -7.23 3.42
N ARG A 69 7.08 -6.97 2.74
CA ARG A 69 8.15 -7.95 2.60
C ARG A 69 8.78 -8.31 3.94
N GLY A 70 9.05 -7.33 4.79
CA GLY A 70 9.61 -7.54 6.13
C GLY A 70 8.73 -8.43 7.00
N MET A 71 7.41 -8.24 6.96
CA MET A 71 6.45 -9.10 7.66
C MET A 71 6.55 -10.56 7.22
N MET A 72 6.74 -10.80 5.91
CA MET A 72 6.89 -12.16 5.38
C MET A 72 8.28 -12.74 5.66
N SER A 73 9.33 -11.92 5.54
CA SER A 73 10.73 -12.34 5.69
C SER A 73 11.10 -12.72 7.13
N THR A 74 10.40 -12.16 8.11
CA THR A 74 10.60 -12.47 9.55
C THR A 74 9.66 -13.56 10.06
N GLY A 75 8.70 -13.98 9.24
CA GLY A 75 7.79 -15.08 9.57
C GLY A 75 8.49 -16.44 9.57
N ASP A 76 8.08 -17.31 10.49
CA ASP A 76 8.57 -18.69 10.53
C ASP A 76 8.17 -19.47 9.26
N GLY A 77 9.11 -20.22 8.69
CA GLY A 77 8.91 -20.94 7.44
C GLY A 77 7.78 -21.98 7.50
N GLU A 78 7.60 -22.69 8.62
CA GLU A 78 6.51 -23.65 8.78
C GLU A 78 5.15 -22.94 8.86
N VAL A 79 5.09 -21.76 9.50
CA VAL A 79 3.88 -20.93 9.50
C VAL A 79 3.53 -20.46 8.08
N LEU A 80 4.52 -19.99 7.31
CA LEU A 80 4.29 -19.59 5.90
C LEU A 80 3.81 -20.78 5.05
N ARG A 81 4.42 -21.96 5.22
CA ARG A 81 3.97 -23.19 4.56
C ARG A 81 2.56 -23.58 4.97
N PHE A 82 2.21 -23.44 6.25
CA PHE A 82 0.87 -23.70 6.76
C PHE A 82 -0.17 -22.76 6.12
N ILE A 83 0.14 -21.47 6.04
CA ILE A 83 -0.71 -20.47 5.39
C ILE A 83 -1.04 -20.88 3.95
N LEU A 84 -0.02 -21.27 3.18
CA LEU A 84 -0.19 -21.71 1.79
C LEU A 84 -0.96 -23.03 1.71
N LYS A 85 -0.55 -24.04 2.47
CA LYS A 85 -1.13 -25.39 2.43
C LYS A 85 -2.63 -25.40 2.74
N TYR A 86 -3.05 -24.59 3.71
CA TYR A 86 -4.44 -24.57 4.17
C TYR A 86 -5.24 -23.39 3.63
N ASN A 87 -4.68 -22.61 2.69
CA ASN A 87 -5.31 -21.43 2.12
C ASN A 87 -5.89 -20.50 3.20
N VAL A 88 -5.05 -20.19 4.20
CA VAL A 88 -5.47 -19.39 5.36
C VAL A 88 -5.96 -18.02 4.86
N PRO A 89 -7.17 -17.57 5.25
CA PRO A 89 -7.75 -16.36 4.71
C PRO A 89 -7.12 -15.11 5.36
N LEU A 90 -5.88 -14.77 4.99
CA LEU A 90 -5.12 -13.65 5.57
C LEU A 90 -5.89 -12.32 5.54
N HIS A 91 -6.69 -12.08 4.50
CA HIS A 91 -7.54 -10.89 4.40
C HIS A 91 -8.54 -10.75 5.57
N LYS A 92 -9.03 -11.86 6.15
CA LYS A 92 -9.90 -11.83 7.33
C LYS A 92 -9.13 -11.45 8.59
N PHE A 93 -7.91 -11.95 8.77
CA PHE A 93 -7.03 -11.55 9.86
C PHE A 93 -6.71 -10.05 9.77
N ILE A 94 -6.37 -9.55 8.57
CA ILE A 94 -6.13 -8.13 8.35
C ILE A 94 -7.36 -7.29 8.72
N ARG A 95 -8.55 -7.67 8.24
CA ARG A 95 -9.81 -6.99 8.58
C ARG A 95 -10.10 -7.00 10.08
N PHE A 96 -9.83 -8.13 10.74
CA PHE A 96 -10.00 -8.24 12.18
C PHE A 96 -9.08 -7.31 12.95
N GLU A 97 -7.80 -7.28 12.58
CA GLU A 97 -6.82 -6.36 13.17
C GLU A 97 -7.18 -4.89 12.93
N LEU A 98 -7.66 -4.54 11.72
CA LEU A 98 -8.13 -3.18 11.43
C LEU A 98 -9.35 -2.79 12.28
N ALA A 99 -10.31 -3.70 12.44
CA ALA A 99 -11.45 -3.48 13.33
C ALA A 99 -11.02 -3.32 14.80
N ALA A 100 -10.11 -4.17 15.27
CA ALA A 100 -9.58 -4.14 16.62
C ALA A 100 -8.77 -2.88 16.93
N ARG A 101 -8.24 -2.20 15.90
CA ARG A 101 -7.54 -0.93 16.05
C ARG A 101 -8.48 0.29 16.04
N GLY A 102 -9.78 0.14 15.75
CA GLY A 102 -10.75 1.23 15.91
C GLY A 102 -10.68 2.37 14.89
N TYR A 103 -10.01 2.17 13.75
CA TYR A 103 -9.92 3.15 12.67
C TYR A 103 -10.85 2.81 11.49
N ASP A 104 -11.29 3.82 10.75
CA ASP A 104 -12.04 3.66 9.49
C ASP A 104 -11.11 3.45 8.26
N ALA A 105 -11.70 3.38 7.07
CA ALA A 105 -10.98 3.18 5.80
C ALA A 105 -9.97 4.29 5.47
N ASP A 106 -10.18 5.49 6.03
CA ASP A 106 -9.30 6.64 5.84
C ASP A 106 -8.24 6.75 6.96
N HIS A 107 -8.23 5.79 7.89
CA HIS A 107 -7.40 5.76 9.10
C HIS A 107 -7.73 6.87 10.11
N ARG A 108 -9.00 7.26 10.19
CA ARG A 108 -9.49 8.12 11.28
C ARG A 108 -10.02 7.26 12.41
N TRP A 109 -9.69 7.62 13.64
CA TRP A 109 -10.22 6.92 14.80
C TRP A 109 -11.74 7.09 14.86
N CYS A 110 -12.48 5.99 14.79
CA CYS A 110 -13.95 5.97 14.81
C CYS A 110 -14.51 5.10 15.95
N GLY A 111 -13.63 4.51 16.77
CA GLY A 111 -13.98 3.57 17.83
C GLY A 111 -14.25 2.15 17.32
N PHE A 112 -14.19 1.18 18.22
CA PHE A 112 -14.24 -0.25 17.88
C PHE A 112 -15.55 -0.67 17.19
N GLU A 113 -16.71 -0.19 17.64
CA GLU A 113 -18.00 -0.62 17.11
C GLU A 113 -18.21 -0.17 15.65
N SER A 114 -17.85 1.08 15.36
CA SER A 114 -17.89 1.61 13.99
C SER A 114 -16.87 0.90 13.09
N ALA A 115 -15.65 0.70 13.57
CA ALA A 115 -14.60 0.02 12.83
C ALA A 115 -14.98 -1.43 12.50
N ARG A 116 -15.62 -2.15 13.43
CA ARG A 116 -16.14 -3.50 13.19
C ARG A 116 -17.14 -3.54 12.03
N LYS A 117 -18.08 -2.60 11.97
CA LYS A 117 -19.08 -2.51 10.86
C LYS A 117 -18.44 -2.18 9.51
N ILE A 118 -17.31 -1.48 9.50
CA ILE A 118 -16.56 -1.14 8.30
C ILE A 118 -15.79 -2.37 7.80
N TRP A 119 -15.04 -3.02 8.68
CA TRP A 119 -14.04 -4.02 8.28
C TRP A 119 -14.54 -5.47 8.28
N LEU A 120 -15.40 -5.85 9.22
CA LEU A 120 -15.89 -7.23 9.41
C LEU A 120 -17.12 -7.55 8.54
N ARG A 121 -17.03 -7.22 7.25
CA ARG A 121 -18.02 -7.55 6.22
C ARG A 121 -17.67 -8.83 5.50
#